data_AF-A0A5J6PZT6-F1
#
_entry.id   AF-A0A5J6PZT6-F1
#
_cell.length_a   1.000
_cell.length_b   1.000
_cell.length_c   1.000
_cell.angle_alpha   90.00
_cell.angle_beta   90.00
_cell.angle_gamma   90.00
#
_symmetry.space_group_name_H-M   'P 1'
#
loop_
_entity.id
_entity.type
_entity.pdbx_description
1 polymer ?
#
loop_
_entity_poly.entity_id
_entity_poly.type
_entity_poly.pdbx_seq_one_letter_code
_entity_poly.pdbx_strand_id
1 'polypeptide(L)'
;MTKNLSNDQLNPALIPDPEGDLHDWIEFAATINGYEVAGSFEACGDLANMGTASTLTELRCALSFEYRRDHHSGGWGFEEEPIRSLLRRIREKVEAGELD
;
A
#
# COMPACT_ATOMS: atom_id res chain seq x y z
N MET A 1 11.96 13.01 5.11
CA MET A 1 11.89 11.75 5.87
C MET A 1 10.42 11.37 5.92
N THR A 2 10.02 10.26 5.29
CA THR A 2 8.64 9.77 5.41
C THR A 2 8.47 9.17 6.80
N LYS A 3 7.38 9.52 7.47
CA LYS A 3 7.05 9.00 8.80
C LYS A 3 6.51 7.58 8.65
N ASN A 4 7.14 6.60 9.31
CA ASN A 4 6.57 5.25 9.38
C ASN A 4 5.26 5.29 10.19
N LEU A 5 4.21 4.65 9.66
CA LEU A 5 2.93 4.45 10.33
C LEU A 5 2.69 2.96 10.53
N SER A 6 2.47 2.57 11.78
CA SER A 6 1.99 1.22 12.10
C SER A 6 0.48 1.11 11.90
N ASN A 7 -0.02 -0.12 11.75
CA ASN A 7 -1.42 -0.36 11.40
C ASN A 7 -2.40 0.12 12.47
N ASP A 8 -2.01 0.06 13.75
CA ASP A 8 -2.78 0.57 14.89
C ASP A 8 -2.93 2.10 14.90
N GLN A 9 -2.12 2.82 14.11
CA GLN A 9 -2.22 4.27 13.97
C GLN A 9 -3.16 4.69 12.82
N LEU A 10 -3.58 3.75 11.98
CA LEU A 10 -4.42 4.06 10.82
C LEU A 10 -5.85 4.34 11.25
N ASN A 11 -6.44 5.28 10.53
CA ASN A 11 -7.87 5.53 10.50
C ASN A 11 -8.26 5.88 9.05
N PRO A 12 -9.54 5.82 8.67
CA PRO A 12 -9.94 6.00 7.28
C PRO A 12 -9.52 7.34 6.66
N ALA A 13 -9.37 8.40 7.48
CA ALA A 13 -8.96 9.72 7.00
C ALA A 13 -7.47 9.82 6.66
N LEU A 14 -6.65 8.84 7.07
CA LEU A 14 -5.24 8.73 6.68
C LEU A 14 -5.03 7.97 5.37
N ILE A 15 -6.09 7.38 4.82
CA ILE A 15 -6.03 6.56 3.61
C ILE A 15 -6.48 7.43 2.43
N PRO A 16 -5.62 7.63 1.41
CA PRO A 16 -5.97 8.36 0.20
C PRO A 16 -7.29 7.87 -0.40
N ASP A 17 -8.09 8.80 -0.93
CA ASP A 17 -9.39 8.46 -1.51
C ASP A 17 -9.20 7.62 -2.78
N PRO A 18 -9.63 6.35 -2.80
CA PRO A 18 -9.41 5.48 -3.95
C PRO A 18 -10.16 5.91 -5.21
N GLU A 19 -11.21 6.73 -5.09
CA GLU A 19 -11.98 7.25 -6.23
C GLU A 19 -11.58 8.70 -6.59
N GLY A 20 -10.67 9.29 -5.81
CA GLY A 20 -10.20 10.65 -5.97
C GLY A 20 -8.94 10.77 -6.84
N ASP A 21 -8.25 11.90 -6.66
CA ASP A 21 -6.89 12.11 -7.17
C ASP A 21 -5.91 11.24 -6.39
N LEU A 22 -5.05 10.52 -7.12
CA LEU A 22 -4.12 9.58 -6.53
C LEU A 22 -2.80 10.25 -6.09
N HIS A 23 -2.56 11.55 -6.30
CA HIS A 23 -1.30 12.20 -5.93
C HIS A 23 -0.70 11.83 -4.56
N ASP A 24 -1.53 11.59 -3.54
CA ASP A 24 -1.08 11.28 -2.18
C ASP A 24 -0.78 9.77 -1.93
N TRP A 25 -1.04 8.89 -2.91
CA TRP A 25 -0.86 7.44 -2.76
C TRP A 25 0.59 7.06 -2.46
N ILE A 26 1.54 7.76 -3.11
CA ILE A 26 2.97 7.54 -2.96
C ILE A 26 3.42 7.84 -1.53
N GLU A 27 2.97 8.96 -0.96
CA GLU A 27 3.33 9.35 0.39
C GLU A 27 2.80 8.34 1.41
N PHE A 28 1.57 7.88 1.23
CA PHE A 28 0.96 6.85 2.06
C PHE A 28 1.68 5.50 1.92
N ALA A 29 1.97 5.05 0.70
CA ALA A 29 2.68 3.80 0.43
C ALA A 29 4.08 3.77 1.04
N ALA A 30 4.73 4.94 1.13
CA ALA A 30 6.04 5.10 1.74
C ALA A 30 6.02 5.13 3.29
N THR A 31 4.86 5.02 3.95
CA THR A 31 4.75 4.94 5.42
C THR A 31 5.07 3.56 6.00
N ILE A 32 5.33 2.56 5.15
CA ILE A 32 5.70 1.21 5.54
C ILE A 32 6.89 0.75 4.71
N ASN A 33 7.80 0.00 5.33
CA ASN A 33 8.83 -0.74 4.60
C ASN A 33 8.35 -2.16 4.32
N GLY A 34 7.65 -2.37 3.20
CA GLY A 34 7.07 -3.67 2.87
C GLY A 34 8.08 -4.79 2.74
N TYR A 35 9.35 -4.51 2.40
CA TYR A 35 10.40 -5.54 2.35
C TYR A 35 10.76 -6.08 3.73
N GLU A 36 10.86 -5.20 4.73
CA GLU A 36 11.13 -5.61 6.11
C GLU A 36 9.95 -6.39 6.69
N VAL A 37 8.73 -5.95 6.39
CA VAL A 37 7.51 -6.56 6.93
C VAL A 37 7.18 -7.90 6.26
N ALA A 38 7.32 -7.99 4.93
CA ALA A 38 7.13 -9.25 4.20
C ALA A 38 8.34 -10.21 4.33
N GLY A 39 9.48 -9.73 4.82
CA GLY A 39 10.70 -10.50 5.05
C GLY A 39 11.67 -10.56 3.86
N SER A 40 11.23 -10.23 2.64
CA SER A 40 12.12 -10.08 1.49
C SER A 40 11.50 -9.24 0.36
N PHE A 41 12.31 -8.91 -0.65
CA PHE A 41 11.84 -8.30 -1.89
C PHE A 41 10.86 -9.23 -2.63
N GLU A 42 11.20 -10.51 -2.76
CA GLU A 42 10.40 -11.53 -3.43
C GLU A 42 9.05 -11.72 -2.74
N ALA A 43 9.04 -11.85 -1.41
CA ALA A 43 7.80 -12.01 -0.66
C ALA A 43 6.87 -10.80 -0.80
N CYS A 44 7.41 -9.58 -0.77
CA CYS A 44 6.63 -8.36 -0.99
C CYS A 44 6.11 -8.26 -2.44
N GLY A 45 6.95 -8.65 -3.41
CA GLY A 45 6.57 -8.71 -4.82
C GLY A 45 5.46 -9.73 -5.08
N ASP A 46 5.50 -10.89 -4.44
CA ASP A 46 4.48 -11.93 -4.56
C ASP A 46 3.11 -11.41 -4.10
N LEU A 47 3.06 -10.66 -2.99
CA LEU A 47 1.83 -10.03 -2.51
C LEU A 47 1.22 -9.05 -3.53
N ALA A 48 2.06 -8.24 -4.19
CA ALA A 48 1.62 -7.29 -5.20
C ALA A 48 1.20 -7.97 -6.51
N ASN A 49 1.99 -8.95 -6.98
CA ASN A 49 1.84 -9.54 -8.30
C ASN A 49 0.80 -10.67 -8.35
N MET A 50 0.60 -11.43 -7.27
CA MET A 50 -0.31 -12.58 -7.24
C MET A 50 -1.73 -12.19 -6.83
N GLY A 51 -1.95 -10.99 -6.30
CA GLY A 51 -3.25 -10.55 -5.78
C GLY A 51 -3.74 -11.33 -4.56
N THR A 52 -2.85 -12.05 -3.89
CA THR A 52 -3.15 -12.89 -2.72
C THR A 52 -3.17 -12.11 -1.40
N ALA A 53 -2.66 -10.88 -1.39
CA ALA A 53 -2.69 -10.01 -0.22
C ALA A 53 -4.11 -9.87 0.32
N SER A 54 -4.31 -10.14 1.61
CA SER A 54 -5.61 -10.32 2.24
C SER A 54 -5.72 -9.62 3.60
N THR A 55 -4.63 -9.54 4.34
CA THR A 55 -4.51 -8.80 5.61
C THR A 55 -4.21 -7.33 5.37
N LEU A 56 -4.42 -6.46 6.37
CA LEU A 56 -4.08 -5.05 6.24
C LEU A 56 -2.57 -4.89 6.01
N THR A 57 -1.76 -5.62 6.77
CA THR A 57 -0.30 -5.69 6.57
C THR A 57 0.06 -6.11 5.14
N GLU A 58 -0.50 -7.20 4.62
CA GLU A 58 -0.17 -7.69 3.27
C GLU A 58 -0.55 -6.67 2.19
N LEU A 59 -1.72 -6.04 2.33
CA LEU A 59 -2.20 -5.01 1.39
C LEU A 59 -1.30 -3.77 1.39
N ARG A 60 -0.84 -3.35 2.58
CA ARG A 60 0.12 -2.25 2.72
C ARG A 60 1.49 -2.61 2.13
N CYS A 61 1.94 -3.86 2.30
CA CYS A 61 3.15 -4.35 1.63
C CYS A 61 3.02 -4.29 0.11
N ALA A 62 1.91 -4.82 -0.44
CA ALA A 62 1.64 -4.77 -1.88
C ALA A 62 1.64 -3.33 -2.42
N LEU A 63 0.98 -2.39 -1.73
CA LEU A 63 0.97 -0.98 -2.13
C LEU A 63 2.37 -0.34 -2.07
N SER A 64 3.17 -0.67 -1.05
CA SER A 64 4.56 -0.20 -0.95
C SER A 64 5.42 -0.72 -2.10
N PHE A 65 5.15 -1.93 -2.61
CA PHE A 65 5.84 -2.49 -3.76
C PHE A 65 5.51 -1.71 -5.03
N GLU A 66 4.24 -1.35 -5.24
CA GLU A 66 3.83 -0.50 -6.36
C GLU A 66 4.55 0.85 -6.34
N TYR A 67 4.68 1.48 -5.17
CA TYR A 67 5.46 2.71 -5.01
C TYR A 67 6.92 2.52 -5.46
N ARG A 68 7.54 1.41 -5.05
CA ARG A 68 8.90 1.09 -5.48
C ARG A 68 8.94 0.86 -6.99
N ARG A 69 7.97 0.17 -7.57
CA ARG A 69 7.89 -0.09 -9.01
C ARG A 69 7.83 1.22 -9.81
N ASP A 70 7.00 2.17 -9.39
CA ASP A 70 6.92 3.50 -10.00
C ASP A 70 8.25 4.27 -9.90
N HIS A 71 8.88 4.26 -8.73
CA HIS A 71 10.20 4.88 -8.57
C HIS A 71 11.28 4.24 -9.46
N HIS A 72 11.29 2.92 -9.60
CA HIS A 72 12.27 2.21 -10.43
C HIS A 72 12.01 2.38 -11.93
N SER A 73 10.75 2.58 -12.35
CA SER A 73 10.45 2.88 -13.74
C SER A 73 10.93 4.28 -14.13
N GLY A 74 11.12 5.18 -13.15
CA GLY A 74 11.46 6.59 -13.34
C GLY A 74 10.23 7.51 -13.31
N GLY A 75 9.11 7.04 -12.73
CA GLY A 75 7.87 7.81 -12.64
C GLY A 75 7.15 7.99 -13.97
N TRP A 76 7.36 7.09 -14.94
CA TRP A 76 6.74 7.17 -16.27
C TRP A 76 5.26 6.78 -16.28
N GLY A 77 4.71 6.50 -15.10
CA GLY A 77 3.32 6.12 -14.90
C GLY A 77 3.21 4.84 -14.10
N PHE A 78 2.22 4.83 -13.21
CA PHE A 78 1.72 3.63 -12.54
C PHE A 78 0.38 3.26 -13.15
N GLU A 79 -0.01 1.99 -13.02
CA GLU A 79 -1.37 1.57 -13.36
C GLU A 79 -2.32 2.00 -12.24
N GLU A 80 -3.32 2.83 -12.54
CA GLU A 80 -4.21 3.37 -11.51
C GLU A 80 -5.07 2.28 -10.84
N GLU A 81 -5.62 1.33 -11.61
CA GLU A 81 -6.57 0.35 -11.08
C GLU A 81 -6.01 -0.54 -9.96
N PRO A 82 -4.78 -1.10 -10.05
CA PRO A 82 -4.15 -1.77 -8.93
C PRO A 82 -4.04 -0.89 -7.67
N ILE A 83 -3.67 0.39 -7.82
CA ILE A 83 -3.56 1.34 -6.71
C ILE A 83 -4.93 1.59 -6.08
N ARG A 84 -5.94 1.90 -6.89
CA ARG A 84 -7.32 2.14 -6.42
C ARG A 84 -7.88 0.91 -5.72
N SER A 85 -7.64 -0.28 -6.26
CA SER A 85 -8.06 -1.55 -5.67
C SER A 85 -7.41 -1.77 -4.30
N LEU A 86 -6.10 -1.56 -4.18
CA LEU A 86 -5.38 -1.68 -2.91
C LEU A 86 -5.88 -0.65 -1.88
N LEU A 87 -6.04 0.62 -2.27
CA LEU A 87 -6.54 1.67 -1.39
C LEU A 87 -7.97 1.37 -0.87
N ARG A 88 -8.88 0.87 -1.72
CA ARG A 88 -10.22 0.42 -1.30
C ARG A 88 -10.13 -0.66 -0.24
N ARG A 89 -9.38 -1.72 -0.51
CA ARG A 89 -9.26 -2.88 0.40
C ARG A 89 -8.59 -2.50 1.72
N ILE A 90 -7.58 -1.62 1.67
CA ILE A 90 -6.93 -1.07 2.88
C ILE A 90 -7.95 -0.26 3.70
N ARG A 91 -8.76 0.59 3.05
CA ARG A 91 -9.82 1.35 3.73
C ARG A 91 -10.86 0.43 4.37
N GLU A 92 -11.33 -0.58 3.65
CA GLU A 92 -12.28 -1.57 4.18
C GLU A 92 -11.75 -2.27 5.44
N LYS A 93 -10.47 -2.67 5.46
CA LYS A 93 -9.85 -3.30 6.63
C LYS A 93 -9.78 -2.36 7.83
N VAL A 94 -9.39 -1.12 7.60
CA VAL A 94 -9.29 -0.11 8.66
C VAL A 94 -10.68 0.28 9.21
N GLU A 95 -11.70 0.39 8.35
CA GLU A 95 -13.09 0.62 8.78
C GLU A 95 -13.68 -0.55 9.56
N ALA A 96 -13.30 -1.78 9.21
CA ALA A 96 -13.68 -2.99 9.93
C ALA A 96 -12.91 -3.19 11.26
N GLY A 97 -11.86 -2.42 11.53
CA GLY A 97 -10.99 -2.59 12.70
C GLY A 97 -10.04 -3.80 12.58
N GLU A 98 -9.85 -4.32 11.38
CA GLU A 98 -8.92 -5.42 11.08
C GLU A 98 -7.50 -4.84 10.89
N LEU A 99 -6.82 -4.55 12.01
CA LEU A 99 -5.55 -3.80 12.03
C LEU A 99 -4.30 -4.69 12.18
N ASP A 100 -4.32 -5.88 11.59
CA ASP A 100 -3.27 -6.90 11.71
C ASP A 100 -1.96 -6.59 11.00
#